data_AF-A0A228HP40-F1
#
_entry.id   AF-A0A228HP40-F1
#
_cell.length_a   1.000
_cell.length_b   1.000
_cell.length_c   1.000
_cell.angle_alpha   90.00
_cell.angle_beta   90.00
_cell.angle_gamma   90.00
#
_symmetry.space_group_name_H-M   'P 1'
#
loop_
_entity.id
_entity.type
_entity.pdbx_description
1 polymer ?
#
loop_
_entity_poly.entity_id
_entity_poly.type
_entity_poly.pdbx_seq_one_letter_code
_entity_poly.pdbx_strand_id
1 'polypeptide(L)'
;MQGKSLFLDRAVSRSHDWAPRFPALSMACREAGSISHGRQVVVAAADEDGIRCTFFTNLGAVLEFSATWAELERARTWWHFVRQWNFWIVDQPDSMQRIFTRAPSDERTVTVIPTTVSRHDTDDYLRYLARAEAAARSTVVWSPATA
;
A
#
# COMPACT_ATOMS: atom_id res chain seq x y z
N MET A 1 -15.53 -17.87 3.09
CA MET A 1 -15.03 -16.76 3.94
C MET A 1 -13.53 -16.84 4.25
N GLN A 2 -12.72 -17.69 3.61
CA GLN A 2 -11.30 -17.89 3.93
C GLN A 2 -10.40 -16.65 3.74
N GLY A 3 -10.74 -15.74 2.82
CA GLY A 3 -9.91 -14.55 2.58
C GLY A 3 -10.00 -13.48 3.67
N LYS A 4 -11.19 -13.28 4.26
CA LYS A 4 -11.37 -12.32 5.37
C LYS A 4 -10.66 -12.82 6.64
N SER A 5 -10.73 -14.12 6.92
CA SER A 5 -9.98 -14.70 8.05
C SER A 5 -8.48 -14.55 7.84
N LEU A 6 -7.95 -14.84 6.65
CA LEU A 6 -6.52 -14.65 6.37
C LEU A 6 -6.04 -13.23 6.69
N PHE A 7 -6.79 -12.21 6.27
CA PHE A 7 -6.43 -10.83 6.60
C PHE A 7 -6.46 -10.56 8.09
N LEU A 8 -7.54 -10.94 8.79
CA LEU A 8 -7.68 -10.69 10.22
C LEU A 8 -6.64 -11.44 11.05
N ASP A 9 -6.24 -12.65 10.62
CA ASP A 9 -5.24 -13.47 11.29
C ASP A 9 -3.80 -12.94 11.11
N ARG A 10 -3.55 -12.16 10.04
CA ARG A 10 -2.21 -11.67 9.68
C ARG A 10 -2.03 -10.17 9.83
N ALA A 11 -3.12 -9.40 9.88
CA ALA A 11 -3.05 -7.96 9.99
C ALA A 11 -2.60 -7.55 11.39
N VAL A 12 -1.52 -6.78 11.45
CA VAL A 12 -1.00 -6.19 12.68
C VAL A 12 -1.29 -4.70 12.66
N SER A 13 -1.97 -4.20 13.69
CA SER A 13 -2.19 -2.76 13.84
C SER A 13 -0.86 -2.06 14.13
N ARG A 14 -0.54 -1.05 13.32
CA ARG A 14 0.62 -0.17 13.47
C ARG A 14 0.21 1.29 13.66
N SER A 15 -1.07 1.55 13.92
CA SER A 15 -1.63 2.91 14.02
C SER A 15 -0.91 3.76 15.07
N HIS A 16 -0.50 3.19 16.21
CA HIS A 16 0.19 3.93 17.25
C HIS A 16 1.63 4.31 16.85
N ASP A 17 2.35 3.39 16.22
CA ASP A 17 3.79 3.53 16.02
C ASP A 17 4.14 4.15 14.66
N TRP A 18 3.34 3.89 13.64
CA TRP A 18 3.64 4.25 12.25
C TRP A 18 2.77 5.40 11.74
N ALA A 19 1.52 5.52 12.15
CA ALA A 19 0.65 6.60 11.66
C ALA A 19 1.23 8.02 11.88
N PRO A 20 1.83 8.34 13.06
CA PRO A 20 2.45 9.65 13.26
C PRO A 20 3.63 9.95 12.32
N ARG A 21 4.25 8.91 11.75
CA ARG A 21 5.43 9.04 10.86
C ARG A 21 5.05 9.29 9.41
N PHE A 22 3.83 8.94 9.01
CA PHE A 22 3.38 8.91 7.62
C PHE A 22 2.04 9.64 7.42
N PRO A 23 1.97 10.96 7.76
CA PRO A 23 0.72 11.71 7.70
C PRO A 23 0.19 11.89 6.27
N ALA A 24 1.03 12.10 5.26
CA ALA A 24 0.55 12.28 3.89
C ALA A 24 -0.07 11.01 3.32
N LEU A 25 0.56 9.85 3.55
CA LEU A 25 -0.03 8.56 3.18
C LEU A 25 -1.34 8.29 3.92
N SER A 26 -1.41 8.64 5.21
CA SER A 26 -2.61 8.48 6.04
C SER A 26 -3.77 9.39 5.61
N MET A 27 -3.46 10.57 5.07
CA MET A 27 -4.45 11.56 4.65
C MET A 27 -4.79 11.51 3.16
N ALA A 28 -4.01 10.78 2.34
CA ALA A 28 -4.18 10.74 0.90
C ALA A 28 -5.61 10.39 0.46
N CYS A 29 -6.28 9.46 1.16
CA CYS A 29 -7.66 9.08 0.83
C CYS A 29 -8.71 10.16 1.13
N ARG A 30 -8.36 11.24 1.83
CA ARG A 30 -9.26 12.36 2.16
C ARG A 30 -9.14 13.54 1.20
N GLU A 31 -8.13 13.52 0.33
CA GLU A 31 -7.81 14.62 -0.58
C GLU A 31 -7.83 14.12 -2.03
N ALA A 32 -8.74 14.65 -2.85
CA ALA A 32 -8.84 14.27 -4.27
C ALA A 32 -7.59 14.66 -5.09
N GLY A 33 -6.86 15.69 -4.64
CA GLY A 33 -5.58 16.12 -5.22
C GLY A 33 -4.35 15.36 -4.72
N SER A 34 -4.53 14.35 -3.86
CA SER A 34 -3.43 13.54 -3.36
C SER A 34 -2.88 12.58 -4.43
N ILE A 35 -1.76 11.95 -4.11
CA ILE A 35 -1.16 10.87 -4.91
C ILE A 35 -2.13 9.73 -5.24
N SER A 36 -3.14 9.49 -4.39
CA SER A 36 -4.09 8.39 -4.56
C SER A 36 -5.45 8.83 -5.11
N HIS A 37 -5.61 10.11 -5.43
CA HIS A 37 -6.88 10.68 -5.91
C HIS A 37 -8.07 10.34 -5.01
N GLY A 38 -7.88 10.42 -3.68
CA GLY A 38 -8.89 10.10 -2.70
C GLY A 38 -9.11 8.59 -2.45
N ARG A 39 -8.29 7.70 -3.02
CA ARG A 39 -8.35 6.26 -2.72
C ARG A 39 -7.51 5.90 -1.50
N GLN A 40 -7.88 4.80 -0.85
CA GLN A 40 -7.08 4.18 0.20
C GLN A 40 -5.71 3.77 -0.37
N VAL A 41 -4.63 4.07 0.36
CA VAL A 41 -3.27 3.75 -0.07
C VAL A 41 -2.79 2.43 0.52
N VAL A 42 -2.15 1.63 -0.31
CA VAL A 42 -1.40 0.44 0.07
C VAL A 42 0.02 0.58 -0.41
N VAL A 43 0.98 0.65 0.51
CA VAL A 43 2.41 0.59 0.18
C VAL A 43 2.85 -0.86 0.28
N ALA A 44 3.46 -1.42 -0.76
CA ALA A 44 3.80 -2.82 -0.83
C ALA A 44 5.20 -3.07 -1.38
N ALA A 45 5.79 -4.16 -0.91
CA ALA A 45 7.00 -4.77 -1.45
C ALA A 45 6.76 -6.27 -1.62
N ALA A 46 7.26 -6.83 -2.73
CA ALA A 46 7.01 -8.21 -3.09
C ALA A 46 8.29 -8.88 -3.60
N ASP A 47 8.42 -10.17 -3.32
CA ASP A 47 9.50 -11.02 -3.81
C ASP A 47 8.95 -12.34 -4.35
N GLU A 48 9.81 -13.32 -4.56
CA GLU A 48 9.44 -14.64 -5.08
C GLU A 48 8.53 -15.43 -4.13
N ASP A 49 8.60 -15.16 -2.83
CA ASP A 49 7.88 -15.92 -1.80
C ASP A 49 6.53 -15.29 -1.43
N GLY A 50 6.43 -13.96 -1.49
CA GLY A 50 5.20 -13.28 -1.10
C GLY A 50 5.25 -11.76 -1.14
N ILE A 51 4.39 -11.17 -0.31
CA ILE A 51 4.19 -9.72 -0.19
C ILE A 51 4.22 -9.28 1.27
N ARG A 52 4.71 -8.05 1.49
CA ARG A 52 4.42 -7.25 2.69
C ARG A 52 3.77 -5.96 2.24
N CYS A 53 2.68 -5.59 2.90
CA CYS A 53 1.99 -4.35 2.61
C CYS A 53 1.51 -3.62 3.87
N THR A 54 1.41 -2.30 3.74
CA THR A 54 0.87 -1.40 4.75
C THR A 54 -0.34 -0.70 4.19
N PHE A 55 -1.49 -0.90 4.81
CA PHE A 55 -2.75 -0.24 4.47
C PHE A 55 -2.88 1.04 5.28
N PHE A 56 -2.99 2.16 4.60
CA PHE A 56 -3.38 3.45 5.17
C PHE A 56 -4.87 3.63 4.97
N THR A 57 -5.65 3.13 5.92
CA THR A 57 -7.10 2.98 5.75
C THR A 57 -7.85 4.31 5.81
N ASN A 58 -9.00 4.37 5.14
CA ASN A 58 -9.90 5.54 5.22
C ASN A 58 -10.48 5.79 6.63
N LEU A 59 -10.46 4.77 7.49
CA LEU A 59 -10.84 4.86 8.91
C LEU A 59 -9.71 5.42 9.80
N GLY A 60 -8.54 5.74 9.23
CA GLY A 60 -7.39 6.26 9.98
C GLY A 60 -6.55 5.19 10.69
N ALA A 61 -6.84 3.90 10.45
CA ALA A 61 -5.97 2.82 10.91
C ALA A 61 -4.82 2.57 9.93
N VAL A 62 -3.64 2.25 10.48
CA VAL A 62 -2.49 1.76 9.72
C VAL A 62 -2.32 0.28 10.02
N LEU A 63 -2.47 -0.56 8.99
CA LEU A 63 -2.42 -2.02 9.15
C LEU A 63 -1.27 -2.59 8.34
N GLU A 64 -0.38 -3.30 9.00
CA GLU A 64 0.64 -4.10 8.35
C GLU A 64 0.11 -5.50 8.06
N PHE A 65 0.42 -6.05 6.89
CA PHE A 65 0.05 -7.39 6.48
C PHE A 65 1.20 -8.04 5.72
N SER A 66 1.39 -9.35 5.91
CA SER A 66 2.31 -10.15 5.10
C SER A 66 1.72 -11.52 4.83
N ALA A 67 1.90 -12.00 3.60
CA ALA A 67 1.46 -13.32 3.18
C ALA A 67 2.32 -13.86 2.05
N THR A 68 2.42 -15.18 1.98
CA THR A 68 2.99 -15.89 0.83
C THR A 68 2.02 -15.89 -0.35
N TRP A 69 2.54 -16.09 -1.56
CA TRP A 69 1.69 -16.23 -2.74
C TRP A 69 0.71 -17.40 -2.63
N ALA A 70 1.13 -18.51 -2.01
CA ALA A 70 0.28 -19.68 -1.78
C ALA A 70 -0.89 -19.40 -0.83
N GLU A 71 -0.68 -18.57 0.19
CA GLU A 71 -1.76 -18.12 1.08
C GLU A 71 -2.74 -17.20 0.35
N LEU A 72 -2.23 -16.27 -0.47
CA LEU A 72 -3.05 -15.37 -1.27
C LEU A 72 -3.88 -16.11 -2.33
N GLU A 73 -3.37 -17.18 -2.93
CA GLU A 73 -4.14 -18.00 -3.87
C GLU A 73 -5.34 -18.68 -3.18
N ARG A 74 -5.16 -19.17 -1.95
CA ARG A 74 -6.29 -19.69 -1.14
C ARG A 74 -7.31 -18.60 -0.79
N ALA A 75 -6.87 -17.34 -0.77
CA ALA A 75 -7.70 -16.16 -0.51
C ALA A 75 -8.03 -15.36 -1.79
N ARG A 76 -7.95 -15.96 -2.99
CA ARG A 76 -7.96 -15.26 -4.29
C ARG A 76 -9.10 -14.23 -4.47
N THR A 77 -10.31 -14.52 -4.00
CA THR A 77 -11.44 -13.60 -4.13
C THR A 77 -11.21 -12.32 -3.33
N TRP A 78 -10.78 -12.45 -2.09
CA TRP A 78 -10.44 -11.29 -1.25
C TRP A 78 -9.23 -10.55 -1.83
N TRP A 79 -8.20 -11.29 -2.25
CA TRP A 79 -7.00 -10.70 -2.84
C TRP A 79 -7.31 -9.92 -4.13
N HIS A 80 -8.21 -10.43 -4.98
CA HIS A 80 -8.71 -9.71 -6.14
C HIS A 80 -9.37 -8.37 -5.76
N PHE A 81 -10.24 -8.35 -4.74
CA PHE A 81 -10.83 -7.10 -4.26
C PHE A 81 -9.78 -6.14 -3.70
N VAL A 82 -8.84 -6.62 -2.90
CA VAL A 82 -7.78 -5.78 -2.32
C VAL A 82 -6.95 -5.10 -3.41
N ARG A 83 -6.58 -5.84 -4.46
CA ARG A 83 -5.86 -5.26 -5.60
C ARG A 83 -6.64 -4.17 -6.32
N GLN A 84 -7.93 -4.41 -6.57
CA GLN A 84 -8.75 -3.50 -7.39
C GLN A 84 -9.15 -2.20 -6.69
N TRP A 85 -9.41 -2.25 -5.38
CA TRP A 85 -10.04 -1.14 -4.66
C TRP A 85 -9.08 -0.14 -4.02
N ASN A 86 -7.78 -0.48 -3.97
CA ASN A 86 -6.76 0.38 -3.37
C ASN A 86 -5.91 1.07 -4.45
N PHE A 87 -5.29 2.17 -4.06
CA PHE A 87 -4.17 2.75 -4.78
C PHE A 87 -2.87 2.16 -4.23
N TRP A 88 -2.01 1.67 -5.12
CA TRP A 88 -0.81 0.93 -4.77
C TRP A 88 0.44 1.76 -5.00
N ILE A 89 1.32 1.75 -4.01
CA ILE A 89 2.69 2.23 -4.15
C ILE A 89 3.59 1.00 -4.03
N VAL A 90 4.38 0.71 -5.05
CA VAL A 90 5.28 -0.45 -5.10
C VAL A 90 6.73 -0.04 -5.29
N ASP A 91 7.64 -0.84 -4.75
CA ASP A 91 9.07 -0.55 -4.66
C ASP A 91 9.80 -0.75 -6.00
N GLN A 92 9.31 -1.67 -6.83
CA GLN A 92 9.90 -2.02 -8.13
C GLN A 92 8.81 -2.44 -9.13
N PRO A 93 9.07 -2.31 -10.45
CA PRO A 93 8.19 -2.86 -11.48
C PRO A 93 7.97 -4.37 -11.32
N ASP A 94 8.98 -5.06 -10.82
CA ASP A 94 8.96 -6.48 -10.51
C ASP A 94 7.93 -6.85 -9.44
N SER A 95 7.78 -6.02 -8.40
CA SER A 95 6.75 -6.16 -7.38
C SER A 95 5.36 -5.92 -7.97
N MET A 96 5.23 -4.90 -8.83
CA MET A 96 3.99 -4.63 -9.56
C MET A 96 3.53 -5.86 -10.36
N GLN A 97 4.43 -6.44 -11.16
CA GLN A 97 4.11 -7.60 -11.99
C GLN A 97 3.67 -8.79 -11.15
N ARG A 98 4.35 -9.06 -10.02
CA ARG A 98 3.99 -10.14 -9.10
C ARG A 98 2.60 -9.93 -8.48
N ILE A 99 2.31 -8.72 -8.00
CA ILE A 99 1.03 -8.36 -7.37
C ILE A 99 -0.14 -8.45 -8.37
N PHE A 100 0.02 -7.92 -9.58
CA PHE A 100 -1.07 -7.75 -10.56
C PHE A 100 -1.09 -8.78 -11.68
N THR A 101 -0.31 -9.85 -11.57
CA THR A 101 -0.18 -10.94 -12.57
C THR A 101 -1.47 -11.20 -13.35
N ARG A 102 -1.46 -10.89 -14.66
CA ARG A 102 -2.54 -11.12 -15.66
C ARG A 102 -3.83 -10.29 -15.52
N ALA A 103 -3.92 -9.34 -14.60
CA ALA A 103 -4.97 -8.32 -14.66
C ALA A 103 -4.45 -7.14 -15.51
N PRO A 104 -5.27 -6.52 -16.39
CA PRO A 104 -4.93 -5.19 -16.87
C PRO A 104 -4.87 -4.30 -15.62
N SER A 105 -3.67 -3.94 -15.18
CA SER A 105 -3.52 -2.89 -14.19
C SER A 105 -4.13 -1.66 -14.84
N ASP A 106 -5.21 -1.14 -14.26
CA ASP A 106 -5.60 0.21 -14.59
C ASP A 106 -4.43 1.08 -14.11
N GLU A 107 -3.58 1.54 -15.03
CA GLU A 107 -2.29 2.21 -14.73
C GLU A 107 -2.47 3.42 -13.79
N ARG A 108 -3.72 3.89 -13.64
CA ARG A 108 -4.13 4.96 -12.72
C ARG A 108 -4.18 4.56 -11.25
N THR A 109 -4.05 3.27 -10.89
CA THR A 109 -4.20 2.80 -9.50
C THR A 109 -2.92 2.26 -8.90
N VAL A 110 -1.80 2.30 -9.63
CA VAL A 110 -0.49 1.88 -9.13
C VAL A 110 0.58 2.89 -9.53
N THR A 111 1.50 3.17 -8.62
CA THR A 111 2.72 3.92 -8.88
C THR A 111 3.92 3.17 -8.35
N VAL A 112 5.03 3.28 -9.07
CA VAL A 112 6.31 2.69 -8.65
C VAL A 112 7.16 3.80 -8.06
N ILE A 113 7.64 3.61 -6.83
CA ILE A 113 8.66 4.46 -6.21
C ILE A 113 9.92 3.61 -6.06
N PRO A 114 10.84 3.67 -7.03
CA PRO A 114 11.98 2.77 -7.11
C PRO A 114 12.84 2.78 -5.84
N THR A 115 12.96 1.62 -5.20
CA THR A 115 13.94 1.34 -4.15
C THR A 115 14.19 -0.16 -4.08
N THR A 116 15.39 -0.58 -3.73
CA THR A 116 15.61 -1.96 -3.29
C THR A 116 15.13 -2.06 -1.86
N VAL A 117 14.27 -3.02 -1.55
CA VAL A 117 13.79 -3.28 -0.19
C VAL A 117 13.72 -4.78 0.06
N SER A 118 14.29 -5.21 1.18
CA SER A 118 14.02 -6.53 1.73
C SER A 118 12.69 -6.46 2.49
N ARG A 119 11.64 -7.10 1.96
CA ARG A 119 10.32 -7.06 2.62
C ARG A 119 10.33 -7.69 4.03
N HIS A 120 11.31 -8.53 4.35
CA HIS A 120 11.45 -9.16 5.65
C HIS A 120 12.13 -8.28 6.69
N ASP A 121 12.87 -7.25 6.25
CA ASP A 121 13.54 -6.31 7.14
C ASP A 121 12.60 -5.13 7.45
N THR A 122 12.31 -4.92 8.73
CA THR A 122 11.39 -3.85 9.16
C THR A 122 12.01 -2.46 9.01
N ASP A 123 13.30 -2.29 9.25
CA ASP A 123 13.96 -1.00 9.15
C ASP A 123 14.13 -0.58 7.68
N ASP A 124 14.43 -1.55 6.81
CA ASP A 124 14.46 -1.32 5.38
C ASP A 124 13.06 -0.97 4.83
N TYR A 125 12.04 -1.70 5.26
CA TYR A 125 10.66 -1.42 4.88
C TYR A 125 10.15 -0.07 5.40
N LEU A 126 10.53 0.34 6.61
CA LEU A 126 10.22 1.67 7.14
C LEU A 126 10.93 2.79 6.37
N ARG A 127 12.17 2.58 5.92
CA ARG A 127 12.86 3.52 5.02
C ARG A 127 12.13 3.64 3.69
N TYR A 128 11.62 2.54 3.15
CA TYR A 128 10.78 2.57 1.96
C TYR A 128 9.47 3.34 2.20
N LEU A 129 8.75 3.09 3.30
CA LEU A 129 7.55 3.86 3.67
C LEU A 129 7.84 5.37 3.78
N ALA A 130 9.01 5.75 4.32
CA ALA A 130 9.42 7.16 4.40
C ALA A 130 9.66 7.78 3.01
N ARG A 131 10.14 7.02 2.03
CA ARG A 131 10.27 7.49 0.64
C ARG A 131 8.89 7.67 -0.01
N ALA A 132 7.99 6.71 0.18
CA ALA A 132 6.62 6.79 -0.30
C ALA A 132 5.89 8.00 0.28
N GLU A 133 6.07 8.25 1.57
CA GLU A 133 5.55 9.43 2.26
C GLU A 133 6.13 10.74 1.71
N ALA A 134 7.43 10.80 1.42
CA ALA A 134 8.05 11.97 0.80
C ALA A 134 7.47 12.26 -0.59
N ALA A 135 7.24 11.22 -1.40
CA ALA A 135 6.59 11.36 -2.70
C ALA A 135 5.14 11.84 -2.55
N ALA A 136 4.36 11.25 -1.64
CA ALA A 136 2.99 11.66 -1.37
C ALA A 136 2.88 13.14 -0.98
N ARG A 137 3.82 13.65 -0.15
CA ARG A 137 3.90 15.08 0.17
C ARG A 137 4.20 15.97 -1.03
N SER A 138 5.06 15.51 -1.94
CA SER A 138 5.44 16.29 -3.13
C SER A 138 4.33 16.39 -4.18
N THR A 139 3.33 15.50 -4.13
CA THR A 139 2.18 15.49 -5.06
C THR A 139 1.06 16.45 -4.64
N VAL A 140 1.07 16.94 -3.39
CA VAL A 140 0.06 17.91 -2.94
C VAL A 140 0.30 19.24 -3.66
N VAL A 141 -0.44 19.47 -4.74
CA VAL A 141 -0.59 20.81 -5.31
C VAL A 141 -1.43 21.58 -4.30
N TRP A 142 -0.78 22.40 -3.47
CA TRP A 142 -1.48 23.40 -2.68
C TRP A 142 -2.19 24.35 -3.66
N SER A 143 -3.49 24.18 -3.85
CA SER A 143 -4.31 25.26 -4.38
C SER A 143 -4.26 26.38 -3.36
N PRO A 144 -3.77 27.59 -3.71
CA PRO A 144 -3.90 28.73 -2.81
C PRO A 144 -5.39 28.92 -2.58
N ALA A 145 -5.80 28.91 -1.31
CA ALA A 145 -7.15 29.27 -0.93
C ALA A 145 -7.45 30.64 -1.56
N THR A 146 -8.43 30.69 -2.46
CA THR A 146 -8.98 31.95 -2.96
C THR A 146 -9.51 32.72 -1.76
N ALA A 147 -8.84 33.83 -1.46
CA ALA A 147 -9.23 34.81 -0.46
C ALA A 147 -10.57 35.48 -0.81
#